data_AF-A0A2K6B3R0-F1
#
_entry.id   AF-A0A2K6B3R0-F1
#
_cell.length_a   1.000
_cell.length_b   1.000
_cell.length_c   1.000
_cell.angle_alpha   90.00
_cell.angle_beta   90.00
_cell.angle_gamma   90.00
#
_symmetry.space_group_name_H-M   'P 1'
#
loop_
_entity.id
_entity.type
_entity.pdbx_description
1 polymer ?
#
loop_
_entity_poly.entity_id
_entity_poly.type
_entity_poly.pdbx_seq_one_letter_code
_entity_poly.pdbx_strand_id
1 'polypeptide(L)'
;MQCFSFIKTIMILFNLLIFLCGAALLAVGIWVSIDGASFLKIFGPLSSSAMQFVNVGYFLIAAGAVVFALGFLGCYGAQTESKCALMTFFFILLLIFIAEVAAAVVALVYTTMAEHFLTLLVVPAIKKDYGSQKDFTQVWNTTMTELKCCGFTNYTDFEDSPYVRENNAFPPFCCNNVTNTVNETCTKEKADNQKVEGCFQQLLYDIRTNAVTVGGVAAGIGGLELAAMIVSMYLYCNLQ
;
A
#
# COMPACT_ATOMS: atom_id res chain seq x y z
N MET A 1 -38.20 14.06 -13.47
CA MET A 1 -37.11 14.56 -14.33
C MET A 1 -35.98 15.24 -13.55
N GLN A 2 -36.26 16.18 -12.64
CA GLN A 2 -35.21 16.90 -11.87
C GLN A 2 -34.29 15.99 -11.01
N CYS A 3 -34.83 14.96 -10.34
CA CYS A 3 -34.04 14.02 -9.54
C CYS A 3 -33.05 13.18 -10.38
N PHE A 4 -33.48 12.74 -11.57
CA PHE A 4 -32.64 11.98 -12.49
C PHE A 4 -31.43 12.79 -12.98
N SER A 5 -31.65 14.05 -13.39
CA SER A 5 -30.56 14.95 -13.78
C SER A 5 -29.61 15.24 -12.62
N PHE A 6 -30.12 15.44 -11.40
CA PHE A 6 -29.29 15.67 -10.22
C PHE A 6 -28.37 14.47 -9.90
N ILE A 7 -28.92 13.25 -9.87
CA ILE A 7 -28.16 12.02 -9.62
C ILE A 7 -27.10 11.81 -10.71
N LYS A 8 -27.46 12.03 -11.99
CA LYS A 8 -26.54 11.98 -13.12
C LYS A 8 -25.38 12.96 -12.97
N THR A 9 -25.66 14.22 -12.63
CA THR A 9 -24.63 15.25 -12.43
C THR A 9 -23.68 14.89 -11.29
N ILE A 10 -24.23 14.41 -10.17
CA ILE A 10 -23.44 13.97 -9.02
C ILE A 10 -22.52 12.80 -9.40
N MET A 11 -23.06 11.79 -10.09
CA MET A 11 -22.27 10.64 -10.54
C MET A 11 -21.12 11.08 -11.45
N ILE A 12 -21.37 11.98 -12.40
CA ILE A 12 -20.33 12.51 -13.29
C ILE A 12 -19.26 13.26 -12.48
N LEU A 13 -19.66 14.11 -11.54
CA LEU A 13 -18.71 14.88 -10.73
C LEU A 13 -17.81 13.97 -9.88
N PHE A 14 -18.38 12.98 -9.19
CA PHE A 14 -17.59 12.05 -8.37
C PHE A 14 -16.67 11.18 -9.23
N ASN A 15 -17.15 10.63 -10.36
CA ASN A 15 -16.32 9.82 -11.24
C ASN A 15 -15.23 10.67 -11.94
N LEU A 16 -15.47 11.96 -12.16
CA LEU A 16 -14.45 12.87 -12.68
C LEU A 16 -13.35 13.12 -11.66
N LEU A 17 -13.70 13.29 -10.38
CA LEU A 17 -12.71 13.39 -9.30
C LEU A 17 -11.88 12.10 -9.20
N ILE A 18 -12.53 10.93 -9.24
CA ILE A 18 -11.86 9.63 -9.23
C ILE A 18 -10.91 9.50 -10.44
N PHE A 19 -11.36 9.91 -11.63
CA PHE A 19 -10.55 9.93 -12.84
C PHE A 19 -9.31 10.80 -12.70
N LEU A 20 -9.45 12.00 -12.14
CA LEU A 20 -8.33 12.92 -11.90
C LEU A 20 -7.37 12.37 -10.83
N CYS A 21 -7.88 11.76 -9.76
CA CYS A 21 -7.06 11.06 -8.76
C CYS A 21 -6.29 9.89 -9.38
N GLY A 22 -6.94 9.08 -10.23
CA GLY A 22 -6.29 8.00 -10.97
C GLY A 22 -5.21 8.51 -11.90
N ALA A 23 -5.45 9.60 -12.62
CA ALA A 23 -4.46 10.24 -13.48
C ALA A 23 -3.25 10.76 -12.68
N ALA A 24 -3.49 11.37 -11.51
CA ALA A 24 -2.43 11.83 -10.62
C ALA A 24 -1.60 10.65 -10.08
N LEU A 25 -2.26 9.58 -9.63
CA LEU A 25 -1.58 8.35 -9.15
C LEU A 25 -0.75 7.70 -10.25
N LEU A 26 -1.28 7.63 -11.47
CA LEU A 26 -0.53 7.18 -12.65
C LEU A 26 0.71 8.03 -12.90
N ALA A 27 0.55 9.37 -12.90
CA ALA A 27 1.66 10.28 -13.15
C ALA A 27 2.75 10.13 -12.09
N VAL A 28 2.37 10.02 -10.81
CA VAL A 28 3.30 9.78 -9.69
C VAL A 28 3.97 8.41 -9.84
N GLY A 29 3.22 7.36 -10.16
CA GLY A 29 3.77 6.02 -10.37
C GLY A 29 4.79 5.98 -11.51
N ILE A 30 4.48 6.60 -12.65
CA ILE A 30 5.40 6.73 -13.80
C ILE A 30 6.64 7.54 -13.39
N TRP A 31 6.45 8.66 -12.70
CA TRP A 31 7.55 9.50 -12.21
C TRP A 31 8.50 8.72 -11.30
N VAL A 32 7.96 7.98 -10.32
CA VAL A 32 8.72 7.14 -9.39
C VAL A 32 9.47 6.02 -10.14
N SER A 33 8.85 5.41 -11.16
CA SER A 33 9.47 4.33 -11.94
C SER A 33 10.59 4.81 -12.88
N ILE A 34 10.50 6.02 -13.42
CA ILE A 34 11.47 6.55 -14.40
C ILE A 34 12.57 7.38 -13.73
N ASP A 35 12.20 8.26 -12.81
CA ASP A 35 13.11 9.20 -12.16
C ASP A 35 12.91 9.20 -10.63
N GLY A 36 13.05 8.00 -10.05
CA GLY A 36 13.08 7.83 -8.61
C GLY A 36 14.05 8.81 -7.95
N ALA A 37 15.23 9.05 -8.53
CA ALA A 37 16.24 9.97 -7.95
C ALA A 37 15.76 11.43 -7.79
N SER A 38 14.95 11.97 -8.71
CA SER A 38 14.40 13.32 -8.58
C SER A 38 13.22 13.40 -7.60
N PHE A 39 12.42 12.35 -7.46
CA PHE A 39 11.38 12.26 -6.42
C PHE A 39 12.01 12.41 -5.02
N LEU A 40 13.15 11.77 -4.80
CA LEU A 40 13.88 11.81 -3.51
C LEU A 40 14.54 13.16 -3.26
N LYS A 41 14.84 13.97 -4.28
CA LYS A 41 15.31 15.35 -4.06
C LYS A 41 14.23 16.28 -3.52
N ILE A 42 12.96 16.01 -3.84
CA ILE A 42 11.81 16.83 -3.41
C ILE A 42 11.33 16.41 -2.01
N PHE A 43 11.37 15.12 -1.70
CA PHE A 43 10.90 14.57 -0.42
C PHE A 43 12.00 14.27 0.62
N GLY A 44 13.26 14.63 0.32
CA GLY A 44 14.42 14.43 1.19
C GLY A 44 15.27 13.20 0.79
N PRO A 45 16.59 13.21 1.04
CA PRO A 45 17.55 12.29 0.43
C PRO A 45 17.23 10.85 0.81
N LEU A 46 16.47 10.21 -0.06
CA LEU A 46 16.32 8.78 -0.15
C LEU A 46 17.25 8.28 -1.27
N SER A 47 17.98 7.19 -1.05
CA SER A 47 19.26 6.92 -1.72
C SER A 47 19.23 5.96 -2.92
N SER A 48 19.08 6.49 -4.14
CA SER A 48 19.71 5.98 -5.38
C SER A 48 19.93 4.45 -5.56
N SER A 49 18.85 3.67 -5.62
CA SER A 49 18.79 2.29 -6.14
C SER A 49 17.40 1.97 -6.73
N ALA A 50 17.23 2.38 -7.99
CA ALA A 50 15.98 2.39 -8.76
C ALA A 50 15.11 1.11 -8.72
N MET A 51 15.65 -0.08 -8.46
CA MET A 51 14.97 -1.35 -8.73
C MET A 51 13.77 -1.67 -7.82
N GLN A 52 13.68 -1.09 -6.61
CA GLN A 52 12.55 -1.34 -5.71
C GLN A 52 11.50 -0.22 -5.70
N PHE A 53 11.91 1.02 -5.97
CA PHE A 53 10.97 2.07 -6.37
C PHE A 53 10.25 1.71 -7.65
N VAL A 54 10.91 0.96 -8.53
CA VAL A 54 10.27 0.39 -9.72
C VAL A 54 9.13 -0.57 -9.34
N ASN A 55 9.24 -1.39 -8.28
CA ASN A 55 8.13 -2.25 -7.84
C ASN A 55 6.96 -1.47 -7.21
N VAL A 56 7.23 -0.51 -6.32
CA VAL A 56 6.18 0.34 -5.73
C VAL A 56 5.56 1.25 -6.80
N GLY A 57 6.39 1.79 -7.70
CA GLY A 57 5.97 2.58 -8.85
C GLY A 57 5.09 1.77 -9.80
N TYR A 58 5.44 0.52 -10.11
CA TYR A 58 4.57 -0.36 -10.90
C TYR A 58 3.25 -0.68 -10.20
N PHE A 59 3.24 -0.86 -8.87
CA PHE A 59 2.00 -1.00 -8.12
C PHE A 59 1.13 0.26 -8.22
N LEU A 60 1.73 1.45 -8.03
CA LEU A 60 1.03 2.74 -8.19
C LEU A 60 0.52 2.94 -9.62
N ILE A 61 1.28 2.54 -10.64
CA ILE A 61 0.85 2.57 -12.04
C ILE A 61 -0.34 1.63 -12.25
N ALA A 62 -0.27 0.40 -11.77
CA ALA A 62 -1.36 -0.56 -11.92
C ALA A 62 -2.64 -0.09 -11.21
N ALA A 63 -2.52 0.33 -9.94
CA ALA A 63 -3.63 0.86 -9.16
C ALA A 63 -4.21 2.14 -9.79
N GLY A 64 -3.34 3.08 -10.17
CA GLY A 64 -3.73 4.32 -10.84
C GLY A 64 -4.44 4.05 -12.17
N ALA A 65 -3.98 3.08 -12.97
CA ALA A 65 -4.60 2.69 -14.24
C ALA A 65 -6.03 2.18 -14.04
N VAL A 66 -6.23 1.33 -13.04
CA VAL A 66 -7.57 0.80 -12.70
C VAL A 66 -8.49 1.93 -12.27
N VAL A 67 -8.05 2.79 -11.34
CA VAL A 67 -8.84 3.92 -10.84
C VAL A 67 -9.16 4.92 -11.95
N PHE A 68 -8.20 5.21 -12.82
CA PHE A 68 -8.37 6.06 -14.00
C PHE A 68 -9.41 5.49 -14.97
N ALA A 69 -9.30 4.19 -15.31
CA ALA A 69 -10.23 3.53 -16.21
C ALA A 69 -11.66 3.49 -15.62
N LEU A 70 -11.79 3.22 -14.32
CA LEU A 70 -13.07 3.24 -13.62
C LEU A 70 -13.72 4.62 -13.64
N GLY A 71 -12.97 5.67 -13.31
CA GLY A 71 -13.47 7.04 -13.36
C GLY A 71 -13.88 7.46 -14.78
N PHE A 72 -13.12 7.04 -15.80
CA PHE A 72 -13.47 7.28 -17.20
C PHE A 72 -14.77 6.56 -17.58
N LEU A 73 -14.89 5.26 -17.27
CA LEU A 73 -16.09 4.47 -17.58
C LEU A 73 -17.34 5.01 -16.87
N GLY A 74 -17.22 5.42 -15.61
CA GLY A 74 -18.32 6.02 -14.85
C GLY A 74 -18.80 7.34 -15.46
N CYS A 75 -17.87 8.25 -15.81
CA CYS A 75 -18.18 9.50 -16.50
C CYS A 75 -18.80 9.25 -17.89
N TYR A 76 -18.16 8.39 -18.69
CA TYR A 76 -18.57 8.07 -20.04
C TYR A 76 -19.97 7.42 -20.06
N GLY A 77 -20.20 6.43 -19.19
CA GLY A 77 -21.49 5.75 -19.08
C GLY A 77 -22.62 6.69 -18.68
N ALA A 78 -22.38 7.59 -17.72
CA ALA A 78 -23.36 8.58 -17.33
C ALA A 78 -23.61 9.62 -18.45
N GLN A 79 -22.57 10.17 -19.08
CA GLN A 79 -22.72 11.21 -20.10
C GLN A 79 -23.38 10.71 -21.38
N THR A 80 -22.92 9.56 -21.89
CA THR A 80 -23.40 8.98 -23.15
C THR A 80 -24.70 8.21 -23.01
N GLU A 81 -25.23 8.08 -21.78
CA GLU A 81 -26.47 7.35 -21.53
C GLU A 81 -26.40 5.89 -22.03
N SER A 82 -25.18 5.35 -22.08
CA SER A 82 -24.89 4.02 -22.61
C SER A 82 -25.15 2.96 -21.54
N LYS A 83 -26.26 2.24 -21.71
CA LYS A 83 -26.63 1.08 -20.88
C LYS A 83 -25.50 0.05 -20.76
N CYS A 84 -24.77 -0.19 -21.85
CA CYS A 84 -23.65 -1.13 -21.85
C CYS A 84 -22.47 -0.64 -20.98
N ALA A 85 -22.06 0.63 -21.13
CA ALA A 85 -20.96 1.18 -20.34
C ALA A 85 -21.28 1.21 -18.83
N LEU A 86 -22.53 1.53 -18.49
CA LEU A 86 -23.03 1.57 -17.12
C LEU A 86 -23.06 0.18 -16.46
N MET A 87 -23.50 -0.84 -17.21
CA MET A 87 -23.43 -2.25 -16.77
C MET A 87 -21.99 -2.73 -16.60
N THR A 88 -21.09 -2.39 -17.52
CA THR A 88 -19.66 -2.74 -17.39
C THR A 88 -19.06 -2.11 -16.14
N PHE A 89 -19.33 -0.82 -15.90
CA PHE A 89 -18.92 -0.15 -14.67
C PHE A 89 -19.45 -0.86 -13.41
N PHE A 90 -20.74 -1.21 -13.41
CA PHE A 90 -21.36 -1.97 -12.31
C PHE A 90 -20.68 -3.31 -12.05
N PHE A 91 -20.45 -4.11 -13.10
CA PHE A 91 -19.83 -5.43 -12.95
C PHE A 91 -18.39 -5.35 -12.45
N ILE A 92 -17.61 -4.36 -12.90
CA ILE A 92 -16.23 -4.18 -12.41
C ILE A 92 -16.26 -3.81 -10.92
N LEU A 93 -17.10 -2.87 -10.50
CA LEU A 93 -17.24 -2.53 -9.07
C LEU A 93 -17.71 -3.72 -8.24
N LEU A 94 -18.63 -4.53 -8.74
CA LEU A 94 -19.08 -5.74 -8.05
C LEU A 94 -17.94 -6.74 -7.84
N LEU A 95 -17.09 -6.94 -8.84
CA LEU A 95 -15.92 -7.82 -8.73
C LEU A 95 -14.90 -7.29 -7.71
N ILE A 96 -14.66 -5.97 -7.70
CA ILE A 96 -13.79 -5.32 -6.73
C ILE A 96 -14.36 -5.50 -5.32
N PHE A 97 -15.64 -5.21 -5.11
CA PHE A 97 -16.30 -5.38 -3.81
C PHE A 97 -16.20 -6.82 -3.28
N ILE A 98 -16.42 -7.82 -4.15
CA ILE A 98 -16.25 -9.24 -3.77
C ILE A 98 -14.80 -9.54 -3.39
N ALA A 99 -13.83 -9.01 -4.16
CA ALA A 99 -12.42 -9.17 -3.86
C ALA A 99 -12.01 -8.49 -2.53
N GLU A 100 -12.54 -7.30 -2.24
CA GLU A 100 -12.32 -6.59 -0.98
C GLU A 100 -12.86 -7.38 0.21
N VAL A 101 -14.09 -7.90 0.11
CA VAL A 101 -14.69 -8.74 1.16
C VAL A 101 -13.88 -10.03 1.35
N ALA A 102 -13.46 -10.68 0.27
CA ALA A 102 -12.62 -11.88 0.35
C ALA A 102 -11.26 -11.58 0.99
N ALA A 103 -10.61 -10.49 0.61
CA ALA A 103 -9.34 -10.04 1.19
C ALA A 103 -9.49 -9.72 2.68
N ALA A 104 -10.57 -9.04 3.08
CA ALA A 104 -10.86 -8.75 4.48
C ALA A 104 -11.06 -10.04 5.31
N VAL A 105 -11.80 -11.03 4.78
CA VAL A 105 -11.96 -12.33 5.44
C VAL A 105 -10.62 -13.05 5.58
N VAL A 106 -9.81 -13.08 4.51
CA VAL A 106 -8.49 -13.71 4.55
C VAL A 106 -7.58 -13.04 5.57
N ALA A 107 -7.54 -11.70 5.58
CA ALA A 107 -6.73 -10.93 6.51
C ALA A 107 -7.15 -11.13 7.98
N LEU A 108 -8.45 -11.29 8.26
CA LEU A 108 -8.94 -11.49 9.63
C LEU A 108 -8.80 -12.93 10.12
N VAL A 109 -9.04 -13.92 9.25
CA VAL A 109 -9.10 -15.34 9.65
C VAL A 109 -7.74 -16.03 9.55
N TYR A 110 -6.93 -15.69 8.54
CA TYR A 110 -5.71 -16.43 8.20
C TYR A 110 -4.44 -15.62 8.42
N THR A 111 -4.38 -14.81 9.50
CA THR A 111 -3.20 -13.97 9.82
C THR A 111 -1.91 -14.77 9.89
N THR A 112 -1.94 -15.97 10.47
CA THR A 112 -0.77 -16.86 10.61
C THR A 112 -0.28 -17.42 9.27
N MET A 113 -1.21 -17.71 8.35
CA MET A 113 -0.85 -18.14 6.99
C MET A 113 -0.27 -16.98 6.19
N ALA A 114 -0.89 -15.80 6.29
CA ALA A 114 -0.38 -14.58 5.66
C ALA A 114 1.04 -14.25 6.16
N GLU A 115 1.29 -14.35 7.47
CA GLU A 115 2.62 -14.20 8.05
C GLU A 115 3.62 -15.16 7.44
N HIS A 116 3.30 -16.45 7.36
CA HIS A 116 4.19 -17.46 6.80
C HIS A 116 4.52 -17.19 5.32
N PHE A 117 3.51 -16.88 4.50
CA PHE A 117 3.70 -16.55 3.09
C PHE A 117 4.58 -15.30 2.91
N LEU A 118 4.32 -14.26 3.70
CA LEU A 118 5.11 -13.03 3.65
C LEU A 118 6.54 -13.26 4.16
N THR A 119 6.73 -14.06 5.21
CA THR A 119 8.05 -14.42 5.72
C THR A 119 8.90 -15.07 4.62
N LEU A 120 8.32 -16.01 3.85
CA LEU A 120 9.00 -16.68 2.74
C LEU A 120 9.38 -15.74 1.59
N LEU A 121 8.71 -14.59 1.44
CA LEU A 121 9.00 -13.62 0.40
C LEU A 121 9.96 -12.53 0.89
N VAL A 122 9.73 -12.02 2.10
CA VAL A 122 10.36 -10.82 2.64
C VAL A 122 11.72 -11.12 3.26
N VAL A 123 11.85 -12.19 4.07
CA VAL A 123 13.13 -12.51 4.73
C VAL A 123 14.25 -12.78 3.72
N PRO A 124 14.03 -13.53 2.62
CA PRO A 124 15.06 -13.70 1.60
C PRO A 124 15.44 -12.39 0.90
N ALA A 125 14.47 -11.50 0.68
CA ALA A 125 14.74 -10.17 0.14
C ALA A 125 15.60 -9.35 1.12
N ILE A 126 15.34 -9.43 2.43
CA ILE A 126 16.18 -8.80 3.46
C ILE A 126 17.62 -9.30 3.40
N LYS A 127 17.80 -10.62 3.42
CA LYS A 127 19.14 -11.23 3.37
C LYS A 127 19.91 -10.91 2.11
N LYS A 128 19.21 -10.69 0.98
CA LYS A 128 19.85 -10.39 -0.30
C LYS A 128 20.17 -8.91 -0.46
N ASP A 129 19.23 -8.05 -0.12
CA ASP A 129 19.22 -6.65 -0.57
C ASP A 129 19.56 -5.65 0.55
N TYR A 130 19.43 -6.02 1.83
CA TYR A 130 19.71 -5.12 2.95
C TYR A 130 21.22 -4.85 3.12
N GLY A 131 21.63 -3.59 3.02
CA GLY A 131 23.03 -3.14 2.98
C GLY A 131 23.65 -3.09 1.59
N SER A 132 23.10 -3.84 0.61
CA SER A 132 23.56 -3.80 -0.78
C SER A 132 22.78 -2.78 -1.60
N GLN A 133 21.45 -2.80 -1.48
CA GLN A 133 20.55 -1.83 -2.10
C GLN A 133 20.21 -0.74 -1.08
N LYS A 134 20.68 0.48 -1.33
CA LYS A 134 20.53 1.58 -0.36
C LYS A 134 19.06 1.97 -0.14
N ASP A 135 18.23 1.92 -1.18
CA ASP A 135 16.79 2.22 -1.13
C ASP A 135 16.04 1.17 -0.32
N PHE A 136 16.31 -0.11 -0.56
CA PHE A 136 15.75 -1.18 0.27
C PHE A 136 16.08 -0.98 1.74
N THR A 137 17.37 -0.71 1.99
CA THR A 137 17.89 -0.48 3.34
C THR A 137 17.19 0.69 3.99
N GLN A 138 16.93 1.76 3.23
CA GLN A 138 16.26 2.94 3.75
C GLN A 138 14.78 2.74 4.00
N VAL A 139 14.04 2.08 3.10
CA VAL A 139 12.63 1.71 3.33
C VAL A 139 12.52 0.89 4.61
N TRP A 140 13.42 -0.08 4.81
CA TRP A 140 13.47 -0.85 6.04
C TRP A 140 13.86 -0.02 7.26
N ASN A 141 14.84 0.88 7.15
CA ASN A 141 15.19 1.79 8.24
C ASN A 141 14.02 2.68 8.66
N THR A 142 13.31 3.28 7.70
CA THR A 142 12.11 4.08 7.97
C THR A 142 11.02 3.21 8.59
N THR A 143 10.77 2.02 8.04
CA THR A 143 9.77 1.08 8.58
C THR A 143 10.08 0.72 10.03
N MET A 144 11.32 0.34 10.32
CA MET A 144 11.80 0.02 11.67
C MET A 144 11.72 1.22 12.61
N THR A 145 11.94 2.44 12.11
CA THR A 145 11.86 3.68 12.90
C THR A 145 10.41 4.04 13.24
N GLU A 146 9.53 4.07 12.24
CA GLU A 146 8.12 4.48 12.38
C GLU A 146 7.33 3.47 13.21
N LEU A 147 7.54 2.17 12.96
CA LEU A 147 6.87 1.09 13.69
C LEU A 147 7.62 0.71 14.97
N LYS A 148 8.83 1.22 15.23
CA LYS A 148 9.66 0.88 16.41
C LYS A 148 9.89 -0.63 16.59
N CYS A 149 10.28 -1.29 15.50
CA CYS A 149 10.45 -2.72 15.39
C CYS A 149 11.79 -3.08 14.75
N CYS A 150 12.14 -4.37 14.70
CA CYS A 150 13.36 -4.85 14.06
C CYS A 150 13.12 -6.12 13.22
N GLY A 151 13.53 -6.05 11.95
CA GLY A 151 13.36 -7.15 11.00
C GLY A 151 11.91 -7.38 10.61
N PHE A 152 11.63 -8.39 9.80
CA PHE A 152 10.26 -8.78 9.49
C PHE A 152 9.64 -9.52 10.69
N THR A 153 10.37 -10.54 11.15
CA THR A 153 10.06 -11.42 12.29
C THR A 153 10.90 -11.05 13.52
N ASN A 154 12.21 -10.84 13.34
CA ASN A 154 13.15 -10.40 14.38
C ASN A 154 14.52 -10.01 13.77
N TYR A 155 15.50 -9.71 14.62
CA TYR A 155 16.85 -9.32 14.18
C TYR A 155 17.59 -10.39 13.34
N THR A 156 17.24 -11.67 13.46
CA THR A 156 17.90 -12.77 12.73
C THR A 156 17.63 -12.73 11.24
N ASP A 157 16.60 -11.99 10.80
CA ASP A 157 16.32 -11.79 9.38
C ASP A 157 17.47 -11.08 8.65
N PHE A 158 18.29 -10.32 9.38
CA PHE A 158 19.48 -9.66 8.85
C PHE A 158 20.74 -10.53 8.88
N GLU A 159 20.70 -11.73 9.47
CA GLU A 159 21.83 -12.65 9.41
C GLU A 159 22.20 -12.92 7.95
N ASP A 160 23.49 -12.84 7.65
CA ASP A 160 24.08 -12.97 6.31
C ASP A 160 23.73 -11.85 5.31
N SER A 161 22.99 -10.82 5.74
CA SER A 161 22.80 -9.63 4.90
C SER A 161 24.14 -8.95 4.58
N PRO A 162 24.26 -8.32 3.40
CA PRO A 162 25.40 -7.47 3.06
C PRO A 162 25.77 -6.48 4.18
N TYR A 163 24.77 -5.88 4.85
CA TYR A 163 24.97 -4.96 5.96
C TYR A 163 25.74 -5.60 7.13
N VAL A 164 25.27 -6.76 7.61
CA VAL A 164 25.89 -7.45 8.75
C VAL A 164 27.28 -7.97 8.37
N ARG A 165 27.46 -8.46 7.13
CA ARG A 165 28.77 -8.93 6.64
C ARG A 165 29.82 -7.82 6.56
N GLU A 166 29.42 -6.60 6.19
CA GLU A 166 30.34 -5.46 6.08
C GLU A 166 30.63 -4.82 7.44
N ASN A 167 29.61 -4.67 8.30
CA ASN A 167 29.71 -3.92 9.55
C ASN A 167 29.99 -4.80 10.78
N ASN A 168 29.89 -6.13 10.64
CA ASN A 168 29.91 -7.09 11.76
C ASN A 168 28.93 -6.73 12.90
N ALA A 169 27.83 -6.06 12.55
CA ALA A 169 26.84 -5.55 13.48
C ALA A 169 25.44 -5.53 12.84
N PHE A 170 24.41 -5.68 13.67
CA PHE A 170 23.01 -5.57 13.27
C PHE A 170 22.58 -4.09 13.14
N PRO A 171 21.46 -3.80 12.47
CA PRO A 171 20.91 -2.46 12.41
C PRO A 171 20.73 -1.85 13.82
N PRO A 172 21.08 -0.58 14.05
CA PRO A 172 20.99 0.05 15.37
C PRO A 172 19.60 -0.01 16.02
N PHE A 173 18.54 0.00 15.20
CA PHE A 173 17.15 -0.11 15.65
C PHE A 173 16.85 -1.44 16.36
N CYS A 174 17.59 -2.50 16.03
CA CYS A 174 17.48 -3.80 16.69
C CYS A 174 18.07 -3.84 18.11
N CYS A 175 18.82 -2.81 18.49
CA CYS A 175 19.38 -2.65 19.84
C CYS A 175 18.78 -1.47 20.61
N ASN A 176 17.64 -0.93 20.15
CA ASN A 176 16.90 0.15 20.83
C ASN A 176 17.76 1.39 21.15
N ASN A 177 18.48 1.91 20.15
CA ASN A 177 19.33 3.10 20.29
C ASN A 177 18.49 4.40 20.44
N VAL A 178 17.86 4.58 21.60
CA VAL A 178 17.26 5.87 22.03
C VAL A 178 18.28 6.71 22.81
N THR A 179 19.39 6.13 23.27
CA THR A 179 20.43 6.85 24.01
C THR A 179 21.66 7.11 23.16
N ASN A 180 21.97 8.40 22.98
CA ASN A 180 23.12 9.00 22.31
C ASN A 180 24.50 8.57 22.87
N THR A 181 24.86 7.28 22.78
CA THR A 181 26.26 6.84 22.92
C THR A 181 26.76 6.41 21.55
N VAL A 182 27.43 7.37 20.90
CA VAL A 182 27.77 7.44 19.46
C VAL A 182 28.63 6.27 18.92
N ASN A 183 29.05 5.29 19.73
CA ASN A 183 30.03 4.27 19.30
C ASN A 183 29.73 2.82 19.71
N GLU A 184 28.51 2.48 20.14
CA GLU A 184 28.20 1.08 20.46
C GLU A 184 27.63 0.34 19.24
N THR A 185 28.37 -0.66 18.76
CA THR A 185 27.90 -1.59 17.72
C THR A 185 26.81 -2.51 18.27
N CYS A 186 25.77 -2.73 17.48
CA CYS A 186 24.68 -3.64 17.83
C CYS A 186 25.14 -5.09 17.57
N THR A 187 25.69 -5.73 18.61
CA THR A 187 26.15 -7.13 18.57
C THR A 187 24.97 -8.10 18.67
N LYS A 188 25.19 -9.36 18.28
CA LYS A 188 24.19 -10.43 18.40
C LYS A 188 23.62 -10.56 19.82
N GLU A 189 24.50 -10.52 20.83
CA GLU A 189 24.09 -10.58 22.24
C GLU A 189 23.22 -9.39 22.65
N LYS A 190 23.55 -8.17 22.18
CA LYS A 190 22.74 -6.98 22.47
C LYS A 190 21.37 -7.05 21.80
N ALA A 191 21.31 -7.46 20.55
CA ALA A 191 20.04 -7.61 19.82
C ALA A 191 19.14 -8.68 20.45
N ASP A 192 19.71 -9.81 20.86
CA ASP A 192 18.98 -10.88 21.54
C ASP A 192 18.50 -10.47 22.93
N ASN A 193 19.33 -9.75 23.70
CA ASN A 193 18.96 -9.25 25.03
C ASN A 193 17.83 -8.20 25.00
N GLN A 194 17.77 -7.36 23.95
CA GLN A 194 16.75 -6.32 23.83
C GLN A 194 15.38 -6.86 23.41
N LYS A 195 15.31 -8.03 22.77
CA LYS A 195 14.05 -8.69 22.35
C LYS A 195 13.06 -7.76 21.65
N VAL A 196 13.57 -6.93 20.73
CA VAL A 196 12.73 -6.04 19.92
C VAL A 196 11.80 -6.88 19.04
N GLU A 197 10.51 -6.55 19.02
CA GLU A 197 9.53 -7.28 18.19
C GLU A 197 9.75 -7.06 16.68
N GLY A 198 9.37 -8.07 15.91
CA GLY A 198 9.36 -7.99 14.44
C GLY A 198 8.34 -7.01 13.92
N CYS A 199 8.65 -6.36 12.80
CA CYS A 199 7.78 -5.33 12.22
C CYS A 199 6.41 -5.86 11.78
N PHE A 200 6.30 -7.13 11.40
CA PHE A 200 5.00 -7.70 11.04
C PHE A 200 4.07 -7.82 12.25
N GLN A 201 4.59 -8.27 13.40
CA GLN A 201 3.80 -8.37 14.63
C GLN A 201 3.41 -7.00 15.15
N GLN A 202 4.35 -6.05 15.14
CA GLN A 202 4.10 -4.67 15.54
C GLN A 202 3.05 -3.99 14.64
N LEU A 203 3.09 -4.23 13.32
CA LEU A 203 2.07 -3.77 12.39
C LEU A 203 0.68 -4.35 12.72
N LEU A 204 0.59 -5.66 13.00
CA LEU A 204 -0.67 -6.28 13.41
C LEU A 204 -1.19 -5.72 14.74
N TYR A 205 -0.30 -5.46 15.69
CA TYR A 205 -0.63 -4.81 16.96
C TYR A 205 -1.19 -3.42 16.73
N ASP A 206 -0.57 -2.60 15.88
CA ASP A 206 -1.03 -1.25 15.55
C ASP A 206 -2.37 -1.28 14.80
N ILE A 207 -2.57 -2.22 13.87
CA ILE A 207 -3.85 -2.42 13.18
C ILE A 207 -4.95 -2.81 14.16
N ARG A 208 -4.68 -3.72 15.11
CA ARG A 208 -5.66 -4.14 16.13
C ARG A 208 -5.97 -3.01 17.10
N THR A 209 -4.97 -2.25 17.50
CA THR A 209 -5.12 -1.11 18.40
C THR A 209 -5.93 0.00 17.74
N ASN A 210 -5.73 0.24 16.44
CA ASN A 210 -6.46 1.22 15.64
C ASN A 210 -7.56 0.59 14.78
N ALA A 211 -8.13 -0.55 15.21
CA ALA A 211 -9.07 -1.32 14.41
C ALA A 211 -10.32 -0.53 14.03
N VAL A 212 -10.75 0.41 14.89
CA VAL A 212 -11.88 1.30 14.59
C VAL A 212 -11.57 2.21 13.40
N THR A 213 -10.38 2.80 13.35
CA THR A 213 -9.97 3.69 12.25
C THR A 213 -9.83 2.91 10.95
N VAL A 214 -9.10 1.79 10.98
CA VAL A 214 -8.88 0.95 9.80
C VAL A 214 -10.21 0.38 9.28
N GLY A 215 -11.04 -0.15 10.18
CA GLY A 215 -12.37 -0.65 9.85
C GLY A 215 -13.30 0.45 9.32
N GLY A 216 -13.21 1.66 9.85
CA GLY A 216 -13.98 2.81 9.38
C GLY A 216 -13.59 3.22 7.96
N VAL A 217 -12.29 3.25 7.63
CA VAL A 217 -11.82 3.51 6.26
C VAL A 217 -12.31 2.42 5.30
N ALA A 218 -12.16 1.15 5.67
CA ALA A 218 -12.61 0.02 4.84
C ALA A 218 -14.14 0.03 4.61
N ALA A 219 -14.93 0.28 5.66
CA ALA A 219 -16.37 0.40 5.56
C ALA A 219 -16.80 1.61 4.71
N GLY A 220 -16.06 2.72 4.79
CA GLY A 220 -16.29 3.90 3.96
C GLY A 220 -16.07 3.62 2.47
N ILE A 221 -14.98 2.92 2.13
CA ILE A 221 -14.69 2.49 0.75
C ILE A 221 -15.81 1.59 0.24
N GLY A 222 -16.13 0.50 0.96
CA GLY A 222 -17.21 -0.41 0.56
C GLY A 222 -18.58 0.27 0.47
N GLY A 223 -18.87 1.24 1.35
CA GLY A 223 -20.08 2.05 1.28
C GLY A 223 -20.16 2.93 0.03
N LEU A 224 -19.04 3.55 -0.37
CA LEU A 224 -18.95 4.34 -1.61
C LEU A 224 -19.13 3.46 -2.85
N GLU A 225 -18.54 2.27 -2.88
CA GLU A 225 -18.71 1.30 -3.97
C GLU A 225 -20.17 0.85 -4.09
N LEU A 226 -20.82 0.49 -2.98
CA LEU A 226 -22.24 0.14 -2.95
C LEU A 226 -23.11 1.29 -3.45
N ALA A 227 -22.86 2.52 -3.01
CA ALA A 227 -23.58 3.69 -3.48
C ALA A 227 -23.40 3.89 -5.00
N ALA A 228 -22.17 3.76 -5.51
CA ALA A 228 -21.89 3.87 -6.95
C ALA A 228 -22.60 2.78 -7.77
N MET A 229 -22.63 1.54 -7.26
CA MET A 229 -23.37 0.44 -7.88
C MET A 229 -24.89 0.70 -7.90
N ILE A 230 -25.47 1.18 -6.80
CA ILE A 230 -26.90 1.54 -6.72
C ILE A 230 -27.24 2.64 -7.71
N VAL A 231 -26.43 3.71 -7.77
CA VAL A 231 -26.63 4.82 -8.70
C VAL A 231 -26.50 4.36 -10.15
N SER A 232 -25.50 3.52 -10.45
CA SER A 232 -25.31 2.92 -11.77
C SER A 232 -26.56 2.13 -12.21
N MET A 233 -27.08 1.26 -11.35
CA MET A 233 -28.29 0.47 -11.64
C MET A 233 -29.54 1.35 -11.77
N TYR A 234 -29.68 2.37 -10.91
CA TYR A 234 -30.78 3.33 -10.99
C TYR A 234 -30.78 4.06 -12.34
N LEU A 235 -29.62 4.57 -12.78
CA LEU A 235 -29.49 5.21 -14.08
C LEU A 235 -29.79 4.21 -15.20
N TYR A 236 -29.27 2.97 -15.14
CA TYR A 236 -29.54 1.93 -16.14
C TYR A 236 -31.04 1.68 -16.35
N CYS A 237 -31.82 1.58 -15.27
CA CYS A 237 -33.26 1.34 -15.33
C CYS A 237 -34.07 2.54 -15.84
N ASN A 238 -33.58 3.77 -15.64
CA ASN A 238 -34.28 4.99 -16.02
C ASN A 238 -33.85 5.54 -17.39
N LEU A 239 -32.78 5.01 -17.97
CA LEU A 239 -32.39 5.28 -19.35
C LEU A 239 -33.42 4.64 -20.30
N GLN A 240 -34.02 5.46 -21.17
CA GLN A 240 -34.93 4.99 -22.22
C GLN A 240 -34.15 4.30 -23.34
#